data_AF-A0A8I1GGQ3-F1
#
_entry.id   AF-A0A8I1GGQ3-F1
#
_cell.length_a   1.000
_cell.length_b   1.000
_cell.length_c   1.000
_cell.angle_alpha   90.00
_cell.angle_beta   90.00
_cell.angle_gamma   90.00
#
_symmetry.space_group_name_H-M   'P 1'
#
loop_
_entity.id
_entity.type
_entity.pdbx_description
1 polymer ?
#
loop_
_entity_poly.entity_id
_entity_poly.type
_entity_poly.pdbx_seq_one_letter_code
_entity_poly.pdbx_strand_id
1 'polypeptide(L)'
;MTEVATAGTWSDADVSGVFRATVLTVPAGDTTQAHLVLQLMSVSADGNTSKVHKTVPVKQIADKKLPNAFLAVEEDGTENEVTWRVTSYDSNSNADIGALVTINAKGDVQVKDAPKEEESAAQQPEKK
;
A
#
# COMPACT_ATOMS: atom_id res chain seq x y z
N MET A 1 -2.07 14.68 2.01
CA MET A 1 -1.87 13.32 2.55
C MET A 1 -3.12 12.96 3.29
N THR A 2 -3.76 11.86 2.91
CA THR A 2 -4.99 11.40 3.55
C THR A 2 -4.73 10.22 4.47
N GLU A 3 -3.73 9.41 4.15
CA GLU A 3 -3.42 8.24 4.97
C GLU A 3 -1.95 7.86 4.86
N VAL A 4 -1.40 7.35 5.97
CA VAL A 4 -0.09 6.70 6.04
C VAL A 4 -0.23 5.45 6.88
N ALA A 5 0.34 4.36 6.39
CA ALA A 5 0.43 3.11 7.12
C ALA A 5 1.84 2.53 6.99
N THR A 6 2.27 1.82 8.03
CA THR A 6 3.58 1.15 8.10
C THR A 6 3.32 -0.31 8.44
N ALA A 7 3.88 -1.22 7.66
CA ALA A 7 3.70 -2.67 7.81
C ALA A 7 4.86 -3.39 7.14
N GLY A 8 5.08 -4.65 7.47
CA GLY A 8 6.17 -5.45 6.93
C GLY A 8 7.54 -5.02 7.39
N THR A 9 8.45 -5.99 7.36
CA THR A 9 9.88 -5.76 7.57
C THR A 9 10.64 -6.18 6.32
N TRP A 10 11.76 -5.50 6.09
CA TRP A 10 12.69 -5.85 5.04
C TRP A 10 14.14 -5.77 5.52
N SER A 11 14.98 -6.54 4.87
CA SER A 11 16.43 -6.56 5.02
C SER A 11 17.08 -6.69 3.63
N ASP A 12 18.12 -5.91 3.40
CA ASP A 12 19.00 -6.03 2.23
C ASP A 12 20.44 -5.76 2.67
N ALA A 13 21.27 -6.80 2.64
CA ALA A 13 22.63 -6.81 3.18
C ALA A 13 22.71 -6.26 4.62
N ASP A 14 23.33 -5.10 4.81
CA ASP A 14 23.56 -4.48 6.13
C ASP A 14 22.49 -3.45 6.51
N VAL A 15 21.41 -3.32 5.73
CA VAL A 15 20.33 -2.37 5.97
C VAL A 15 19.02 -3.12 6.16
N SER A 16 18.26 -2.74 7.18
CA SER A 16 16.92 -3.28 7.41
C SER A 16 15.96 -2.17 7.83
N GLY A 17 14.67 -2.49 7.80
CA GLY A 17 13.65 -1.62 8.33
C GLY A 17 12.24 -2.06 7.95
N VAL A 18 11.37 -1.09 7.69
CA VAL A 18 9.93 -1.30 7.48
C VAL A 18 9.45 -0.69 6.17
N PHE A 19 8.35 -1.20 5.63
CA PHE A 19 7.68 -0.55 4.51
C PHE A 19 6.68 0.49 5.01
N ARG A 20 6.58 1.61 4.30
CA ARG A 20 5.62 2.68 4.54
C ARG A 20 4.84 2.97 3.27
N ALA A 21 3.52 2.94 3.35
CA ALA A 21 2.62 3.39 2.30
C ALA A 21 2.06 4.77 2.66
N THR A 22 1.96 5.67 1.68
CA THR A 22 1.37 7.00 1.82
C THR A 22 0.39 7.24 0.69
N VAL A 23 -0.88 7.46 1.03
CA VAL A 23 -1.89 7.93 0.08
C VAL A 23 -1.97 9.45 0.12
N LEU A 24 -1.84 10.04 -1.06
CA LEU A 24 -1.98 11.45 -1.31
C LEU A 24 -3.23 11.66 -2.16
N THR A 25 -4.26 12.25 -1.56
CA THR A 25 -5.40 12.76 -2.32
C THR A 25 -5.03 14.11 -2.95
N VAL A 26 -5.14 14.19 -4.27
CA VAL A 26 -4.79 15.37 -5.08
C VAL A 26 -6.06 15.84 -5.82
N PRO A 27 -6.31 17.16 -5.92
CA PRO A 27 -7.40 17.68 -6.74
C PRO A 27 -7.23 17.33 -8.22
N ALA A 28 -8.31 16.91 -8.88
CA ALA A 28 -8.35 16.55 -10.29
C ALA A 28 -9.67 17.03 -10.92
N GLY A 29 -9.71 18.29 -11.36
CA GLY A 29 -10.96 18.94 -11.77
C GLY A 29 -11.89 19.13 -10.58
N ASP A 30 -13.16 18.74 -10.73
CA ASP A 30 -14.18 18.82 -9.67
C ASP A 30 -14.16 17.61 -8.71
N THR A 31 -13.19 16.71 -8.87
CA THR A 31 -13.03 15.51 -8.03
C THR A 31 -11.62 15.43 -7.42
N THR A 32 -11.36 14.38 -6.66
CA THR A 32 -10.04 14.04 -6.14
C THR A 32 -9.54 12.72 -6.72
N GLN A 33 -8.22 12.56 -6.77
CA GLN A 33 -7.57 11.33 -7.19
C GLN A 33 -6.50 10.92 -6.17
N ALA A 34 -6.49 9.65 -5.82
CA ALA A 34 -5.48 9.06 -4.96
C ALA A 34 -4.18 8.80 -5.74
N HIS A 35 -3.07 9.20 -5.14
CA HIS A 35 -1.72 8.80 -5.52
C HIS A 35 -1.13 7.96 -4.39
N LEU A 36 -0.43 6.90 -4.74
CA LEU A 36 0.28 6.08 -3.77
C LEU A 36 1.79 6.25 -3.92
N VAL A 37 2.44 6.47 -2.78
CA VAL A 37 3.89 6.44 -2.66
C VAL A 37 4.26 5.38 -1.64
N LEU A 38 5.13 4.45 -2.04
CA LEU A 38 5.70 3.42 -1.17
C LEU A 38 7.13 3.79 -0.81
N GLN A 39 7.52 3.54 0.43
CA GLN A 39 8.83 3.88 0.94
C GLN A 39 9.40 2.72 1.74
N LEU A 40 10.67 2.43 1.50
CA LEU A 40 11.46 1.55 2.35
C LEU A 40 12.13 2.46 3.38
N MET A 41 11.71 2.34 4.63
CA MET A 41 12.25 3.11 5.75
C MET A 41 13.34 2.25 6.40
N SER A 42 14.60 2.65 6.32
CA SER A 42 15.68 1.98 7.05
C SER A 42 15.70 2.45 8.50
N VAL A 43 15.95 1.53 9.43
CA VAL A 43 16.09 1.81 10.85
C VAL A 43 17.54 1.57 11.26
N SER A 44 18.13 2.49 12.01
CA SER A 44 19.50 2.33 12.53
C SER A 44 19.58 1.18 13.53
N ALA A 45 20.77 0.59 13.70
CA ALA A 45 20.99 -0.54 14.60
C ALA A 45 20.63 -0.24 16.07
N ASP A 46 20.66 1.02 16.48
CA ASP A 46 20.24 1.49 17.81
C ASP A 46 18.72 1.79 17.91
N GLY A 47 17.97 1.62 16.82
CA GLY A 47 16.53 1.84 16.75
C GLY A 47 16.08 3.31 16.78
N ASN A 48 17.00 4.26 17.01
CA ASN A 48 16.65 5.64 17.31
C ASN A 48 16.50 6.53 16.07
N THR A 49 16.99 6.08 14.91
CA THR A 49 16.97 6.86 13.68
C THR A 49 16.29 6.08 12.57
N SER A 50 15.28 6.69 11.95
CA SER A 50 14.68 6.19 10.70
C SER A 50 15.02 7.12 9.55
N LYS A 51 15.36 6.55 8.38
CA LYS A 51 15.62 7.30 7.15
C LYS A 51 14.88 6.66 5.99
N VAL A 52 14.51 7.46 4.99
CA VAL A 52 13.98 6.94 3.73
C VAL A 52 15.15 6.33 2.96
N HIS A 53 15.14 5.01 2.79
CA HIS A 53 16.11 4.29 1.99
C HIS A 53 15.75 4.35 0.50
N LYS A 54 14.49 4.09 0.18
CA LYS A 54 13.96 4.15 -1.19
C LYS A 54 12.54 4.71 -1.19
N THR A 55 12.19 5.42 -2.26
CA THR A 55 10.83 5.91 -2.52
C THR A 55 10.39 5.42 -3.90
N VAL A 56 9.19 4.86 -3.99
CA VAL A 56 8.62 4.28 -5.20
C VAL A 56 7.22 4.86 -5.43
N PRO A 57 7.04 5.75 -6.41
CA PRO A 57 5.71 6.21 -6.80
C PRO A 57 4.99 5.12 -7.59
N VAL A 58 3.73 4.84 -7.25
CA VAL A 58 2.91 3.80 -7.90
C VAL A 58 1.93 4.46 -8.87
N LYS A 59 2.35 4.65 -10.11
CA LYS A 59 1.58 5.38 -11.14
C LYS A 59 0.24 4.71 -11.45
N GLN A 60 0.20 3.38 -11.41
CA GLN A 60 -1.00 2.59 -11.71
C GLN A 60 -2.18 2.90 -10.77
N ILE A 61 -1.93 3.39 -9.55
CA ILE A 61 -2.99 3.84 -8.65
C ILE A 61 -3.59 5.17 -9.12
N ALA A 62 -2.77 6.10 -9.60
CA ALA A 62 -3.27 7.34 -10.19
C ALA A 62 -4.06 7.07 -11.48
N ASP A 63 -3.61 6.12 -12.30
CA ASP A 63 -4.29 5.73 -13.55
C ASP A 63 -5.69 5.13 -13.30
N LYS A 64 -5.91 4.53 -12.12
CA LYS A 64 -7.22 4.03 -11.68
C LYS A 64 -8.20 5.13 -11.25
N LYS A 65 -7.72 6.37 -11.06
CA LYS A 65 -8.54 7.54 -10.70
C LYS A 65 -9.43 7.31 -9.47
N LEU A 66 -8.90 6.61 -8.46
CA LEU A 66 -9.62 6.29 -7.24
C LEU A 66 -9.88 7.58 -6.41
N PRO A 67 -11.15 7.98 -6.15
CA PRO A 67 -11.44 9.11 -5.28
C PRO A 67 -11.28 8.76 -3.80
N ASN A 68 -10.70 9.63 -2.98
CA ASN A 68 -10.65 9.48 -1.51
C ASN A 68 -10.26 8.06 -1.01
N ALA A 69 -9.20 7.48 -1.57
CA ALA A 69 -8.84 6.10 -1.26
C ALA A 69 -8.26 5.94 0.16
N PHE A 70 -8.42 4.74 0.71
CA PHE A 70 -7.94 4.29 2.01
C PHE A 70 -6.96 3.12 1.88
N LEU A 71 -6.11 2.92 2.88
CA LEU A 71 -5.15 1.83 2.96
C LEU A 71 -5.59 0.75 3.95
N ALA A 72 -5.41 -0.50 3.56
CA ALA A 72 -5.39 -1.63 4.48
C ALA A 72 -4.18 -2.51 4.19
N VAL A 73 -3.68 -3.18 5.23
CA VAL A 73 -2.65 -4.21 5.08
C VAL A 73 -3.37 -5.52 4.75
N GLU A 74 -3.12 -6.09 3.58
CA GLU A 74 -3.73 -7.36 3.18
C GLU A 74 -2.87 -8.54 3.65
N GLU A 75 -1.57 -8.45 3.39
CA GLU A 75 -0.60 -9.49 3.72
C GLU A 75 0.68 -8.88 4.27
N ASP A 76 1.04 -9.28 5.49
CA ASP A 76 2.18 -8.80 6.29
C ASP A 76 2.97 -9.99 6.91
N GLY A 77 3.07 -11.09 6.17
CA GLY A 77 3.61 -12.36 6.67
C GLY A 77 4.87 -12.85 5.97
N THR A 78 5.18 -12.30 4.81
CA THR A 78 6.32 -12.74 3.99
C THR A 78 7.48 -11.78 4.22
N GLU A 79 8.58 -12.29 4.77
CA GLU A 79 9.79 -11.49 4.96
C GLU A 79 10.20 -10.86 3.62
N ASN A 80 10.56 -9.56 3.65
CA ASN A 80 10.95 -8.79 2.47
C ASN A 80 9.84 -8.45 1.47
N GLU A 81 8.58 -8.63 1.84
CA GLU A 81 7.43 -8.27 0.99
C GLU A 81 6.25 -7.78 1.84
N VAL A 82 5.48 -6.83 1.33
CA VAL A 82 4.21 -6.42 1.92
C VAL A 82 3.19 -6.12 0.84
N THR A 83 1.94 -6.51 1.07
CA THR A 83 0.82 -6.20 0.18
C THR A 83 -0.17 -5.26 0.84
N TRP A 84 -0.38 -4.12 0.21
CA TRP A 84 -1.36 -3.11 0.59
C TRP A 84 -2.60 -3.24 -0.27
N ARG A 85 -3.78 -3.19 0.34
CA ARG A 85 -5.03 -2.92 -0.37
C ARG A 85 -5.26 -1.41 -0.37
N VAL A 86 -5.45 -0.86 -1.57
CA VAL A 86 -5.87 0.53 -1.77
C VAL A 86 -7.31 0.51 -2.25
N THR A 87 -8.25 0.94 -1.41
CA THR A 87 -9.69 0.87 -1.70
C THR A 87 -10.29 2.26 -1.77
N SER A 88 -11.22 2.45 -2.68
CA SER A 88 -12.06 3.62 -2.80
C SER A 88 -13.49 3.17 -3.09
N TYR A 89 -14.45 3.95 -2.61
CA TYR A 89 -15.86 3.72 -2.91
C TYR A 89 -16.26 4.46 -4.20
N ASP A 90 -16.77 3.72 -5.19
CA ASP A 90 -17.37 4.31 -6.40
C ASP A 90 -18.89 4.43 -6.23
N SER A 91 -19.36 5.67 -6.08
CA SER A 91 -20.79 5.97 -5.95
C SER A 91 -21.60 5.63 -7.20
N ASN A 92 -20.98 5.56 -8.38
CA ASN A 92 -21.69 5.24 -9.62
C ASN A 92 -22.08 3.76 -9.69
N SER A 93 -21.16 2.87 -9.30
CA SER A 93 -21.41 1.43 -9.24
C SER A 93 -21.93 0.95 -7.88
N ASN A 94 -21.98 1.83 -6.87
CA ASN A 94 -22.31 1.50 -5.48
C ASN A 94 -21.48 0.31 -4.98
N ALA A 95 -20.17 0.35 -5.23
CA ALA A 95 -19.25 -0.74 -4.91
C ALA A 95 -17.85 -0.22 -4.63
N ASP A 96 -17.11 -0.99 -3.84
CA ASP A 96 -15.70 -0.73 -3.61
C ASP A 96 -14.87 -1.13 -4.83
N ILE A 97 -14.00 -0.22 -5.23
CA ILE A 97 -12.99 -0.41 -6.27
C ILE A 97 -11.62 -0.27 -5.65
N GLY A 98 -10.67 -1.06 -6.10
CA GLY A 98 -9.36 -1.03 -5.48
C GLY A 98 -8.29 -1.79 -6.22
N ALA A 99 -7.11 -1.79 -5.61
CA ALA A 99 -5.95 -2.52 -6.09
C ALA A 99 -5.20 -3.15 -4.93
N LEU A 100 -4.64 -4.33 -5.17
CA LEU A 100 -3.59 -4.89 -4.32
C LEU A 100 -2.25 -4.41 -4.86
N VAL A 101 -1.44 -3.83 -3.98
CA VAL A 101 -0.13 -3.27 -4.29
C VAL A 101 0.91 -3.95 -3.44
N THR A 102 1.70 -4.81 -4.07
CA THR A 102 2.79 -5.55 -3.43
C THR A 102 4.11 -4.85 -3.71
N ILE A 103 4.94 -4.66 -2.68
CA ILE A 103 6.32 -4.16 -2.82
C ILE A 103 7.29 -5.10 -2.12
N ASN A 104 8.44 -5.35 -2.75
CA ASN A 104 9.51 -6.15 -2.16
C ASN A 104 10.68 -5.29 -1.64
N ALA A 105 11.64 -5.90 -0.95
CA ALA A 105 12.85 -5.24 -0.41
C ALA A 105 13.74 -4.59 -1.48
N LYS A 106 13.63 -4.99 -2.76
CA LYS A 106 14.31 -4.33 -3.88
C LYS A 106 13.58 -3.09 -4.37
N GLY A 107 12.36 -2.84 -3.88
CA GLY A 107 11.48 -1.76 -4.31
C GLY A 107 10.80 -2.03 -5.64
N ASP A 108 10.72 -3.28 -6.09
CA ASP A 108 9.89 -3.67 -7.23
C ASP A 108 8.43 -3.71 -6.77
N VAL A 109 7.53 -3.20 -7.61
CA VAL A 109 6.10 -3.07 -7.29
C VAL A 109 5.25 -3.86 -8.28
N GLN A 110 4.33 -4.65 -7.75
CA GLN A 110 3.27 -5.30 -8.51
C GLN A 110 1.92 -4.70 -8.12
N VAL A 111 1.06 -4.46 -9.12
CA VAL A 111 -0.28 -3.95 -8.91
C VAL A 111 -1.27 -4.90 -9.57
N LYS A 112 -2.24 -5.37 -8.81
CA LYS A 112 -3.34 -6.24 -9.27
C LYS A 112 -4.66 -5.61 -8.89
N ASP A 113 -5.72 -5.96 -9.61
CA ASP A 113 -7.07 -5.58 -9.18
C ASP A 113 -7.39 -6.24 -7.84
N ALA A 114 -8.01 -5.48 -6.94
CA ALA A 114 -8.48 -6.05 -5.69
C ALA A 114 -9.72 -6.92 -5.98
N PRO A 115 -9.81 -8.12 -5.37
CA PRO A 115 -11.02 -8.93 -5.46
C PRO A 115 -12.18 -8.18 -4.78
N LYS A 116 -13.41 -8.45 -5.22
CA LYS A 116 -14.61 -7.93 -4.57
C LYS A 116 -14.66 -8.45 -3.13
N GLU A 117 -15.20 -7.67 -2.20
CA GLU A 117 -15.18 -8.00 -0.76
C GLU A 117 -15.73 -9.40 -0.43
N GLU A 118 -16.73 -9.89 -1.18
CA GLU A 118 -17.28 -11.25 -1.04
C GLU A 118 -16.24 -12.37 -1.23
N GLU A 119 -15.22 -12.16 -2.07
CA GLU A 119 -14.13 -13.11 -2.31
C GLU A 119 -13.01 -13.00 -1.27
N SER A 120 -12.81 -11.82 -0.68
CA SER A 120 -11.80 -11.58 0.37
C SER A 120 -12.19 -12.24 1.70
N ALA A 121 -13.48 -12.21 2.04
CA ALA A 121 -13.99 -12.86 3.25
C ALA A 121 -13.86 -14.39 3.21
N ALA A 122 -13.88 -14.99 2.02
CA ALA A 122 -13.71 -16.43 1.83
C ALA A 122 -12.24 -16.91 1.96
N GLN A 123 -11.26 -16.00 1.96
CA GLN A 123 -9.83 -16.30 2.04
C GLN A 123 -9.22 -16.07 3.43
N GLN A 124 -9.96 -15.48 4.38
CA GLN A 124 -9.52 -15.47 5.77
C GLN A 124 -9.69 -16.89 6.36
N PRO A 125 -8.61 -17.56 6.81
CA PRO A 125 -8.79 -18.79 7.57
C PRO A 125 -9.55 -18.43 8.85
N GLU A 126 -10.71 -19.07 9.06
CA GLU A 126 -11.43 -19.00 10.32
C GLU A 126 -10.46 -19.31 11.45
N LYS A 127 -10.12 -18.31 12.27
CA LYS A 127 -9.36 -18.53 13.50
C LYS A 127 -10.22 -19.40 14.41
N LYS A 128 -9.89 -20.69 14.50
CA LYS A 128 -10.32 -21.60 15.55
C LYS A 128 -9.57 -21.32 16.85
#